data_AF-A0AAE8D8D4-F1
#
_entry.id   AF-A0AAE8D8D4-F1
#
_cell.length_a   1.000
_cell.length_b   1.000
_cell.length_c   1.000
_cell.angle_alpha   90.00
_cell.angle_beta   90.00
_cell.angle_gamma   90.00
#
_symmetry.space_group_name_H-M   'P 1'
#
loop_
_entity.id
_entity.type
_entity.pdbx_description
1 polymer ?
#
loop_
_entity_poly.entity_id
_entity_poly.type
_entity_poly.pdbx_seq_one_letter_code
_entity_poly.pdbx_strand_id
1 'polypeptide(L)'
;MKVMLLVGAPRCGKTQLALQMCENKRSVFYDVRSSSLKSFLEHIDTNVDVMVFDDIPEWQLQYYEALVRGDYFQGDFTVVLTTNYFPEWVTKYPDVLVLDEIGIKKNGSSVIAKVRNYEKC
;
A
#
# COMPACT_ATOMS: atom_id res chain seq x y z
N MET A 1 -2.19 11.34 -7.28
CA MET A 1 -2.23 10.16 -6.39
C MET A 1 -0.87 9.50 -6.40
N LYS A 2 -0.37 9.07 -5.25
CA LYS A 2 0.87 8.29 -5.13
C LYS A 2 0.53 6.91 -4.57
N VAL A 3 1.11 5.85 -5.13
CA VAL A 3 0.88 4.49 -4.65
C VAL A 3 2.19 3.91 -4.11
N MET A 4 2.12 3.34 -2.91
CA MET A 4 3.21 2.59 -2.29
C MET A 4 2.76 1.15 -2.05
N LEU A 5 3.60 0.19 -2.43
CA LEU A 5 3.41 -1.23 -2.14
C LEU A 5 4.46 -1.69 -1.14
N LEU A 6 4.01 -2.17 0.01
CA LEU A 6 4.83 -2.82 1.04
C LEU A 6 4.72 -4.33 0.89
N VAL A 7 5.81 -4.98 0.48
CA VAL A 7 5.85 -6.43 0.26
C VAL A 7 6.95 -7.09 1.08
N GLY A 8 6.64 -8.24 1.67
CA GLY A 8 7.60 -8.98 2.48
C GLY A 8 6.97 -10.13 3.24
N ALA A 9 7.78 -10.93 3.92
CA ALA A 9 7.31 -12.09 4.68
C ALA A 9 6.31 -11.70 5.79
N PRO A 10 5.48 -12.65 6.27
CA PRO A 10 4.63 -12.41 7.43
C PRO A 10 5.44 -11.90 8.63
N ARG A 11 4.86 -10.97 9.40
CA ARG A 11 5.45 -10.39 10.62
C ARG A 11 6.80 -9.66 10.43
N CYS A 12 7.11 -9.21 9.21
CA CYS A 12 8.36 -8.49 8.95
C CYS A 12 8.33 -6.97 9.24
N GLY A 13 7.19 -6.43 9.66
CA GLY A 13 7.04 -5.00 10.02
C GLY A 13 6.26 -4.14 9.02
N LYS A 14 5.61 -4.72 8.00
CA LYS A 14 4.82 -3.97 7.00
C LYS A 14 3.73 -3.09 7.63
N THR A 15 2.89 -3.67 8.48
CA THR A 15 1.84 -2.97 9.21
C THR A 15 2.41 -1.82 10.04
N GLN A 16 3.52 -2.06 10.75
CA GLN A 16 4.19 -1.01 11.54
C GLN A 16 4.69 0.13 10.65
N LEU A 17 5.28 -0.18 9.49
CA LEU A 17 5.73 0.83 8.53
C LEU A 17 4.55 1.62 7.93
N ALA A 18 3.45 0.95 7.59
CA ALA A 18 2.25 1.61 7.09
C ALA A 18 1.66 2.58 8.14
N LEU A 19 1.61 2.17 9.41
CA LEU A 19 1.18 3.04 10.51
C LEU A 19 2.11 4.25 10.69
N GLN A 20 3.43 4.06 10.58
CA GLN A 20 4.40 5.16 10.62
C GLN A 20 4.21 6.17 9.49
N MET A 21 3.79 5.72 8.30
CA MET A 21 3.47 6.61 7.18
C MET A 21 2.21 7.46 7.42
N CYS A 22 1.33 6.98 8.30
CA CYS A 22 0.12 7.67 8.71
C CYS A 22 0.36 8.67 9.85
N GLU A 23 1.49 8.58 10.56
CA GLU A 23 1.84 9.54 11.61
C GLU A 23 1.88 10.96 11.04
N ASN A 24 1.23 11.91 11.74
CA ASN A 24 1.13 13.33 11.36
C ASN A 24 0.26 13.65 10.12
N LYS A 25 -0.54 12.69 9.63
CA LYS A 25 -1.55 12.93 8.60
C LYS A 25 -2.85 13.42 9.23
N ARG A 26 -3.58 14.32 8.55
CA ARG A 26 -4.81 14.93 9.08
C ARG A 26 -5.99 13.98 8.94
N SER A 27 -6.04 13.21 7.86
CA SER A 27 -7.09 12.26 7.57
C SER A 27 -6.51 10.96 7.03
N VAL A 28 -6.76 9.86 7.74
CA VAL A 28 -6.25 8.53 7.42
C VAL A 28 -7.42 7.56 7.33
N PHE A 29 -7.49 6.84 6.23
CA PHE A 29 -8.32 5.67 6.10
C PHE A 29 -7.48 4.41 6.28
N TYR A 30 -7.92 3.48 7.12
CA TYR A 30 -7.19 2.23 7.39
C TYR A 30 -8.16 1.05 7.33
N ASP A 31 -7.96 0.15 6.37
CA ASP A 31 -8.75 -1.07 6.19
C ASP A 31 -7.86 -2.31 6.32
N VAL A 32 -8.36 -3.30 7.06
CA VAL A 32 -7.72 -4.59 7.31
C VAL A 32 -8.65 -5.67 6.80
N ARG A 33 -8.16 -6.51 5.86
CA ARG A 33 -8.88 -7.70 5.38
C ARG A 33 -10.23 -7.41 4.67
N SER A 34 -10.27 -6.30 3.91
CA SER A 34 -11.29 -5.88 2.96
C SER A 34 -12.67 -6.56 3.09
N SER A 35 -13.59 -5.89 3.77
CA SER A 35 -15.00 -5.99 3.39
C SER A 35 -15.19 -5.21 2.07
N SER A 36 -14.83 -5.84 0.96
CA SER A 36 -15.01 -5.41 -0.44
C SER A 36 -14.57 -3.97 -0.79
N LEU A 37 -13.49 -3.85 -1.58
CA LEU A 37 -13.04 -2.60 -2.22
C LEU A 37 -14.20 -1.85 -2.90
N LYS A 38 -15.19 -2.59 -3.42
CA LYS A 38 -16.40 -2.03 -4.03
C LYS A 38 -17.25 -1.23 -3.04
N SER A 39 -17.51 -1.78 -1.86
CA SER A 39 -18.28 -1.09 -0.80
C SER A 39 -17.55 0.17 -0.32
N PHE A 40 -16.22 0.13 -0.28
CA PHE A 40 -15.40 1.29 0.03
C PHE A 40 -15.52 2.39 -1.03
N LEU A 41 -15.42 2.05 -2.32
CA LEU A 41 -15.55 3.00 -3.43
C LEU A 41 -16.87 3.80 -3.38
N GLU A 42 -17.94 3.19 -2.88
CA GLU A 42 -19.26 3.81 -2.76
C GLU A 42 -19.37 4.80 -1.58
N HIS A 43 -18.50 4.73 -0.58
CA HIS A 43 -18.64 5.46 0.69
C HIS A 43 -17.49 6.41 1.00
N ILE A 44 -16.47 6.47 0.16
CA ILE A 44 -15.28 7.24 0.48
C ILE A 44 -15.52 8.73 0.31
N ASP A 45 -15.30 9.47 1.40
CA ASP A 45 -15.23 10.92 1.36
C ASP A 45 -13.86 11.34 0.79
N THR A 46 -13.84 12.21 -0.20
CA THR A 46 -12.64 12.61 -0.95
C THR A 46 -11.57 13.37 -0.14
N ASN A 47 -11.82 13.63 1.15
CA ASN A 47 -10.93 14.34 2.07
C ASN A 47 -10.02 13.39 2.87
N VAL A 48 -9.25 12.53 2.20
CA VAL A 48 -8.29 11.61 2.85
C VAL A 48 -6.88 11.91 2.37
N ASP A 49 -5.92 12.04 3.28
CA ASP A 49 -4.51 12.25 2.94
C ASP A 49 -3.82 10.91 2.58
N VAL A 50 -4.14 9.86 3.35
CA VAL A 50 -3.56 8.52 3.21
C VAL A 50 -4.61 7.43 3.38
N MET A 51 -4.65 6.49 2.44
CA MET A 51 -5.44 5.27 2.50
C MET A 51 -4.52 4.08 2.66
N VAL A 52 -4.76 3.24 3.65
CA VAL A 52 -4.00 2.01 3.89
C VAL A 52 -4.91 0.80 3.72
N PHE A 53 -4.50 -0.12 2.87
CA PHE A 53 -5.09 -1.44 2.72
C PHE A 53 -4.07 -2.48 3.19
N ASP A 54 -4.29 -3.02 4.38
CA ASP A 54 -3.35 -3.90 5.07
C ASP A 54 -3.71 -5.37 4.87
N ASP A 55 -2.66 -6.19 4.73
CA ASP A 55 -2.69 -7.65 4.59
C ASP A 55 -3.56 -8.15 3.42
N ILE A 56 -3.36 -7.55 2.24
CA ILE A 56 -4.08 -7.92 1.02
C ILE A 56 -3.65 -9.34 0.58
N PRO A 57 -4.59 -10.29 0.49
CA PRO A 57 -4.29 -11.65 0.04
C PRO A 57 -4.04 -11.67 -1.47
N GLU A 58 -3.26 -12.68 -1.91
CA GLU A 58 -2.83 -12.82 -3.31
C GLU A 58 -3.98 -12.71 -4.33
N TRP A 59 -5.08 -13.43 -4.07
CA TRP A 59 -6.25 -13.48 -4.95
C TRP A 59 -6.95 -12.12 -5.12
N GLN A 60 -6.72 -11.16 -4.22
CA GLN A 60 -7.27 -9.81 -4.35
C GLN A 60 -6.33 -8.81 -5.03
N LEU A 61 -5.03 -9.11 -5.16
CA LEU A 61 -4.05 -8.15 -5.67
C LEU A 61 -4.37 -7.64 -7.07
N GLN A 62 -5.07 -8.42 -7.89
CA GLN A 62 -5.50 -8.01 -9.22
C GLN A 62 -6.55 -6.89 -9.19
N TYR A 63 -7.43 -6.84 -8.18
CA TYR A 63 -8.41 -5.76 -8.04
C TYR A 63 -7.76 -4.41 -7.71
N TYR A 64 -6.63 -4.44 -7.00
CA TYR A 64 -5.86 -3.25 -6.69
C TYR A 64 -5.00 -2.77 -7.88
N GLU A 65 -4.82 -3.56 -8.95
CA GLU A 65 -4.20 -3.05 -10.18
C GLU A 65 -5.05 -1.92 -10.80
N ALA A 66 -6.37 -2.10 -10.87
CA ALA A 66 -7.30 -1.08 -11.38
C ALA A 66 -7.30 0.20 -10.53
N LEU A 67 -7.08 0.06 -9.22
CA LEU A 67 -6.84 1.20 -8.33
C LEU A 67 -5.58 1.97 -8.73
N VAL A 68 -4.47 1.27 -8.96
CA VAL A 68 -3.18 1.86 -9.37
C VAL A 68 -3.26 2.54 -10.74
N ARG A 69 -4.02 1.97 -11.67
CA ARG A 69 -4.30 2.59 -12.98
C ARG A 69 -4.98 3.95 -12.87
N GLY A 70 -5.55 4.28 -11.72
CA GLY A 70 -6.34 5.49 -11.51
C GLY A 70 -7.76 5.37 -12.05
N ASP A 71 -8.24 4.16 -12.33
CA ASP A 71 -9.58 3.91 -12.87
C ASP A 71 -10.66 4.29 -11.84
N TYR A 72 -10.32 4.29 -10.55
CA TYR A 72 -11.24 4.53 -9.44
C TYR A 72 -11.04 5.86 -8.69
N PHE A 73 -9.83 6.40 -8.75
CA PHE A 73 -9.42 7.48 -7.85
C PHE A 73 -8.65 8.57 -8.61
N GLN A 74 -9.08 9.81 -8.43
CA GLN A 74 -8.37 11.00 -8.88
C GLN A 74 -8.22 11.96 -7.71
N GLY A 75 -7.01 12.44 -7.44
CA GLY A 75 -6.74 13.35 -6.32
C GLY A 75 -5.29 13.34 -5.85
N ASP A 76 -4.98 14.23 -4.90
CA ASP A 76 -3.66 14.34 -4.29
C ASP A 76 -3.62 13.67 -2.91
N PHE A 77 -3.62 12.35 -2.92
CA PHE A 77 -3.48 11.52 -1.73
C PHE A 77 -2.57 10.33 -1.98
N THR A 78 -2.20 9.66 -0.90
CA THR A 78 -1.32 8.49 -0.92
C THR A 78 -2.11 7.22 -0.65
N VAL A 79 -1.87 6.17 -1.43
CA VAL A 79 -2.36 4.82 -1.15
C VAL A 79 -1.20 3.94 -0.73
N VAL A 80 -1.36 3.22 0.37
CA VAL A 80 -0.42 2.21 0.88
C VAL A 80 -1.09 0.85 0.81
N LEU A 81 -0.51 -0.05 0.03
CA LEU A 81 -0.94 -1.44 -0.08
C LEU A 81 0.07 -2.30 0.66
N THR A 82 -0.38 -3.22 1.51
CA THR A 82 0.53 -4.20 2.13
C THR A 82 0.15 -5.63 1.77
N THR A 83 1.14 -6.48 1.52
CA THR A 83 0.90 -7.88 1.15
C THR A 83 2.12 -8.76 1.43
N ASN A 84 1.90 -10.07 1.51
CA ASN A 84 2.96 -11.07 1.56
C ASN A 84 3.37 -11.58 0.17
N TYR A 85 2.68 -11.18 -0.89
CA TYR A 85 2.84 -11.71 -2.24
C TYR A 85 3.30 -10.63 -3.20
N PHE A 86 4.29 -10.93 -4.04
CA PHE A 86 4.78 -9.98 -5.03
C PHE A 86 3.84 -9.96 -6.25
N PRO A 87 3.15 -8.85 -6.57
CA PRO A 87 2.28 -8.78 -7.73
C PRO A 87 3.07 -8.46 -9.00
N GLU A 88 2.96 -9.30 -10.02
CA GLU A 88 3.68 -9.11 -11.30
C GLU A 88 3.29 -7.81 -12.03
N TRP A 89 2.03 -7.38 -11.88
CA TRP A 89 1.52 -6.18 -12.55
C TRP A 89 2.27 -4.92 -12.18
N VAL A 90 2.91 -4.88 -11.00
CA VAL A 90 3.65 -3.71 -10.51
C VAL A 90 4.79 -3.33 -11.44
N THR A 91 5.37 -4.31 -12.14
CA THR A 91 6.44 -4.08 -13.12
C THR A 91 5.99 -3.23 -14.31
N LYS A 92 4.67 -3.15 -14.58
CA LYS A 92 4.06 -2.32 -15.62
C LYS A 92 3.83 -0.87 -15.19
N TYR A 93 3.89 -0.59 -13.89
CA TYR A 93 3.60 0.72 -13.30
C TYR A 93 4.82 1.23 -12.52
N PRO A 94 5.83 1.77 -13.22
CA PRO A 94 7.06 2.24 -12.59
C PRO A 94 6.87 3.44 -11.64
N ASP A 95 5.71 4.08 -11.69
CA ASP A 95 5.33 5.14 -10.75
C ASP A 95 4.84 4.58 -9.38
N VAL A 96 4.67 3.26 -9.25
CA VAL A 96 4.43 2.58 -7.97
C VAL A 96 5.74 2.44 -7.21
N LEU A 97 5.82 3.02 -6.03
CA LEU A 97 6.96 2.83 -5.14
C LEU A 97 6.85 1.48 -4.43
N VAL A 98 7.78 0.57 -4.69
CA VAL A 98 7.81 -0.75 -4.04
C VAL A 98 8.84 -0.76 -2.94
N LEU A 99 8.40 -1.07 -1.73
CA LEU A 99 9.25 -1.32 -0.57
C LEU A 99 9.28 -2.81 -0.28
N ASP A 100 10.46 -3.42 -0.43
CA ASP A 100 10.72 -4.82 -0.16
C ASP A 100 11.82 -5.00 0.90
N GLU A 101 12.22 -6.26 1.16
CA GLU A 101 13.23 -6.60 2.17
C GLU A 101 12.94 -5.94 3.53
N ILE A 102 11.65 -5.83 3.88
CA ILE A 102 11.20 -5.14 5.08
C ILE A 102 11.59 -5.95 6.32
N GLY A 103 12.18 -5.29 7.32
CA GLY A 103 12.60 -5.91 8.57
C GLY A 103 12.49 -4.98 9.76
N ILE A 104 12.25 -5.56 10.94
CA ILE A 104 12.24 -4.83 12.21
C ILE A 104 13.66 -4.86 12.79
N LYS A 105 14.23 -3.69 13.13
CA LYS A 105 15.52 -3.61 13.80
C LYS A 105 15.46 -4.31 15.17
N LYS A 106 16.61 -4.81 15.65
CA LYS A 106 16.73 -5.57 16.92
C LYS A 106 16.15 -4.87 18.16
N ASN A 107 16.06 -3.53 18.15
CA ASN A 107 15.47 -2.74 19.23
C ASN A 107 13.93 -2.68 19.18
N GLY A 108 13.28 -3.26 18.16
CA GLY A 108 11.82 -3.30 17.98
C GLY A 108 11.19 -1.97 17.55
N SER A 109 11.93 -0.86 17.61
CA SER A 109 11.39 0.50 17.49
C SER A 109 11.49 1.09 16.08
N SER A 110 12.13 0.40 15.14
CA SER A 110 12.33 0.94 13.79
C SER A 110 12.23 -0.15 12.74
N VAL A 111 11.57 0.17 11.64
CA VAL A 111 11.47 -0.68 10.45
C VAL A 111 12.48 -0.19 9.42
N ILE A 112 13.13 -1.13 8.73
CA ILE A 112 13.92 -0.88 7.53
C ILE A 112 13.20 -1.48 6.33
N ALA A 113 13.33 -0.84 5.18
CA ALA A 113 12.83 -1.33 3.92
C ALA A 113 13.79 -0.89 2.81
N LYS A 114 13.87 -1.68 1.75
CA LYS A 114 14.63 -1.34 0.56
C LYS A 114 13.67 -0.90 -0.53
N VAL A 115 14.03 0.16 -1.23
CA VAL A 115 13.28 0.61 -2.40
C VAL A 115 13.66 -0.27 -3.58
N ARG A 116 12.66 -0.87 -4.22
CA ARG A 116 12.83 -1.54 -5.50
C ARG A 116 12.40 -0.59 -6.62
N ASN A 117 13.34 -0.29 -7.51
CA ASN A 117 13.11 0.56 -8.68
C ASN A 117 12.83 -0.31 -9.92
N TYR A 118 11.82 0.08 -10.68
CA TYR A 118 11.54 -0.44 -12.01
C TYR A 118 11.83 0.68 -13.02
N GLU A 119 12.75 0.44 -13.95
CA GLU A 119 12.98 1.39 -15.04
C GLU A 119 11.77 1.39 -15.99
N LYS A 120 11.40 2.56 -16.50
CA LYS A 120 10.45 2.67 -17.62
C LYS A 120 11.13 2.05 -18.85
N CYS A 121 10.75 0.83 -19.21
CA CYS A 121 11.14 0.21 -20.48
C CYS A 121 10.70 1.06 -21.68
#